data_AF-D1AWK9-F1
#
_entry.id   AF-D1AWK9-F1
#
_cell.length_a   1.000
_cell.length_b   1.000
_cell.length_c   1.000
_cell.angle_alpha   90.00
_cell.angle_beta   90.00
_cell.angle_gamma   90.00
#
_symmetry.space_group_name_H-M   'P 1'
#
loop_
_entity.id
_entity.type
_entity.pdbx_description
1 polymer ?
#
loop_
_entity_poly.entity_id
_entity_poly.type
_entity_poly.pdbx_seq_one_letter_code
_entity_poly.pdbx_strand_id
1 'polypeptide(L)'
;MLKILLICTAGMSTSFLVEKMKKEAEVRNLEVEIMAIPEASSDEFVDKVDIVLLGPQIKYLENDIKAKFVGIPVGVINMTDYGMMKGDKVLDFALSMV
;
A
#
# COMPACT_ATOMS: atom_id res chain seq x y z
N MET A 1 4.25 -15.05 4.19
CA MET A 1 3.12 -14.17 3.83
C MET A 1 3.65 -12.75 3.71
N LEU A 2 3.55 -12.15 2.53
CA LEU A 2 4.06 -10.80 2.25
C LEU A 2 3.08 -9.74 2.77
N LYS A 3 3.55 -8.75 3.54
CA LYS A 3 2.73 -7.72 4.17
C LYS A 3 2.84 -6.38 3.45
N ILE A 4 1.73 -5.95 2.87
CA ILE A 4 1.61 -4.71 2.10
C ILE A 4 0.79 -3.69 2.90
N LEU A 5 1.41 -2.55 3.19
CA LEU A 5 0.81 -1.43 3.93
C LEU A 5 0.46 -0.28 2.98
N LEU A 6 -0.81 0.09 2.91
CA LEU A 6 -1.25 1.30 2.25
C LEU A 6 -1.37 2.43 3.27
N ILE A 7 -0.71 3.56 3.01
CA ILE A 7 -0.82 4.76 3.84
C ILE A 7 -1.60 5.82 3.06
N CYS A 8 -2.60 6.44 3.70
CA CYS A 8 -3.48 7.44 3.10
C CYS A 8 -3.91 8.49 4.13
N THR A 9 -4.68 9.50 3.73
CA THR A 9 -5.20 10.56 4.62
C THR A 9 -6.49 10.17 5.37
N ALA A 10 -6.65 8.90 5.77
CA ALA A 10 -7.89 8.37 6.35
C ALA A 10 -9.13 8.55 5.43
N GLY A 11 -9.41 7.58 4.55
CA GLY A 11 -10.57 7.66 3.64
C GLY A 11 -11.14 6.30 3.24
N MET A 12 -12.44 6.28 2.92
CA MET A 12 -13.16 5.07 2.48
C MET A 12 -12.60 4.49 1.16
N SER A 13 -12.04 5.35 0.30
CA SER A 13 -11.46 4.96 -0.99
C SER A 13 -10.32 3.94 -0.84
N THR A 14 -9.48 4.07 0.18
CA THR A 14 -8.35 3.16 0.40
C THR A 14 -8.84 1.79 0.87
N SER A 15 -9.85 1.74 1.73
CA SER A 15 -10.45 0.47 2.16
C SER A 15 -11.01 -0.32 0.98
N PHE A 16 -11.70 0.35 0.05
CA PHE A 16 -12.24 -0.29 -1.14
C PHE A 16 -11.14 -0.83 -2.07
N LEU A 17 -10.06 -0.06 -2.26
CA LEU A 17 -8.90 -0.51 -3.02
C LEU A 17 -8.24 -1.74 -2.37
N VAL A 18 -8.07 -1.74 -1.04
CA VAL A 18 -7.54 -2.90 -0.29
C VAL A 18 -8.41 -4.12 -0.48
N GLU A 19 -9.74 -4.01 -0.41
CA GLU A 19 -10.64 -5.13 -0.67
C GLU A 19 -10.48 -5.69 -2.10
N LYS A 20 -10.30 -4.81 -3.10
CA LYS A 20 -10.04 -5.23 -4.48
C LYS A 20 -8.70 -5.94 -4.63
N MET A 21 -7.65 -5.44 -3.98
CA MET A 21 -6.34 -6.09 -3.98
C MET A 21 -6.39 -7.46 -3.29
N LYS A 22 -7.10 -7.58 -2.16
CA LYS A 22 -7.29 -8.86 -1.45
C LYS A 22 -7.99 -9.89 -2.33
N LYS A 23 -9.10 -9.50 -2.96
CA LYS A 23 -9.83 -10.37 -3.89
C LYS A 23 -8.96 -10.84 -5.04
N GLU A 24 -8.14 -9.96 -5.61
CA GLU A 24 -7.21 -10.34 -6.67
C GLU A 24 -6.14 -11.33 -6.15
N ALA A 25 -5.59 -11.08 -4.97
CA ALA A 25 -4.63 -12.00 -4.36
C ALA A 25 -5.22 -13.39 -4.10
N GLU A 26 -6.47 -13.45 -3.64
CA GLU A 26 -7.22 -14.72 -3.47
C GLU A 26 -7.41 -15.44 -4.81
N VAL A 27 -7.82 -14.73 -5.87
CA VAL A 27 -7.96 -15.30 -7.23
C VAL A 27 -6.63 -15.86 -7.74
N ARG A 28 -5.52 -15.21 -7.39
CA ARG A 28 -4.17 -15.62 -7.79
C ARG A 28 -3.51 -16.62 -6.83
N ASN A 29 -4.20 -17.03 -5.76
CA ASN A 29 -3.65 -17.88 -4.69
C ASN A 29 -2.34 -17.33 -4.10
N LEU A 30 -2.25 -16.01 -3.90
CA LEU A 30 -1.09 -15.35 -3.32
C LEU A 30 -1.25 -15.17 -1.80
N GLU A 31 -0.26 -15.60 -1.04
CA GLU A 31 -0.21 -15.39 0.42
C GLU A 31 0.28 -13.96 0.75
N VAL A 32 -0.63 -13.00 0.69
CA VAL A 32 -0.37 -11.59 1.03
C VAL A 32 -1.33 -11.09 2.11
N GLU A 33 -0.80 -10.25 3.01
CA GLU A 33 -1.58 -9.46 3.95
C GLU A 33 -1.64 -8.02 3.43
N ILE A 34 -2.84 -7.47 3.29
CA ILE A 34 -3.00 -6.11 2.77
C ILE A 34 -3.80 -5.30 3.77
N MET A 35 -3.26 -4.15 4.16
CA MET A 35 -3.84 -3.29 5.18
C MET A 35 -3.71 -1.83 4.80
N ALA A 36 -4.64 -1.00 5.27
CA ALA A 36 -4.62 0.43 5.07
C ALA A 36 -4.70 1.17 6.40
N ILE A 37 -3.90 2.21 6.55
CA ILE A 37 -3.84 3.04 7.75
C ILE A 37 -3.80 4.54 7.38
N PRO A 38 -4.19 5.43 8.31
CA PRO A 38 -3.83 6.84 8.21
C PRO A 38 -2.31 7.04 8.35
N GLU A 39 -1.78 8.10 7.74
CA GLU A 39 -0.36 8.48 7.86
C GLU A 39 0.06 8.74 9.31
N ALA A 40 -0.86 9.25 10.13
CA ALA A 40 -0.64 9.50 11.55
C ALA A 40 -0.34 8.23 12.35
N SER A 41 -0.77 7.05 11.89
CA SER A 41 -0.50 5.75 12.53
C SER A 41 0.69 5.01 11.92
N SER A 42 1.41 5.61 10.97
CA SER A 42 2.49 4.94 10.24
C SER A 42 3.62 4.44 11.14
N ASP A 43 3.94 5.17 12.22
CA ASP A 43 5.00 4.81 13.15
C ASP A 43 4.75 3.49 13.89
N GLU A 44 3.49 3.06 14.03
CA GLU A 44 3.13 1.81 14.69
C GLU A 44 3.46 0.56 13.86
N PHE A 45 3.75 0.73 12.57
CA PHE A 45 3.96 -0.35 11.59
C PHE A 45 5.38 -0.45 11.06
N VAL A 46 6.28 0.41 11.54
CA VAL A 46 7.71 0.28 11.28
C VAL A 46 8.15 -1.12 11.72
N ASP A 47 8.92 -1.81 10.86
CA ASP A 47 9.39 -3.19 11.03
C ASP A 47 8.31 -4.29 11.09
N LYS A 48 7.03 -3.98 10.82
CA LYS A 48 5.93 -4.96 10.83
C LYS A 48 5.45 -5.35 9.43
N VAL A 49 5.99 -4.73 8.39
CA VAL A 49 5.51 -4.82 7.01
C VAL A 49 6.68 -4.96 6.04
N ASP A 50 6.41 -5.55 4.88
CA ASP A 50 7.44 -5.80 3.87
C ASP A 50 7.44 -4.74 2.76
N ILE A 51 6.30 -4.07 2.53
CA ILE A 51 6.14 -3.06 1.48
C ILE A 51 5.21 -1.95 1.97
N VAL A 52 5.55 -0.70 1.64
CA VAL A 52 4.70 0.46 1.90
C VAL A 52 4.29 1.13 0.58
N LEU A 53 2.99 1.32 0.41
CA LEU A 53 2.38 2.04 -0.70
C LEU A 53 1.70 3.31 -0.20
N LEU A 54 2.03 4.44 -0.80
CA LEU A 54 1.42 5.73 -0.50
C LEU A 54 0.30 6.04 -1.48
N GLY A 55 -0.84 6.48 -0.96
CA GLY A 55 -1.87 7.08 -1.79
C GLY A 55 -1.32 8.31 -2.54
N PRO A 56 -1.76 8.55 -3.79
CA PRO A 56 -1.22 9.63 -4.63
C PRO A 56 -1.40 11.03 -4.00
N GLN A 57 -2.39 11.19 -3.11
CA GLN A 57 -2.69 12.44 -2.41
C GLN A 57 -1.62 12.83 -1.38
N ILE A 58 -0.85 11.86 -0.86
CA ILE A 58 0.21 12.11 0.14
C ILE A 58 1.61 11.87 -0.40
N LYS A 59 1.77 11.90 -1.73
CA LYS A 59 3.06 11.72 -2.40
C LYS A 59 4.17 12.61 -1.83
N TYR A 60 3.84 13.82 -1.38
CA TYR A 60 4.82 14.75 -0.80
C TYR A 60 5.50 14.21 0.47
N LEU A 61 4.88 13.26 1.18
CA LEU A 61 5.43 12.58 2.35
C LEU A 61 6.35 11.40 2.02
N GLU A 62 6.57 11.08 0.73
CA GLU A 62 7.34 9.90 0.31
C GLU A 62 8.73 9.84 0.93
N ASN A 63 9.45 10.97 0.95
CA ASN A 63 10.78 11.03 1.54
C ASN A 63 10.77 10.82 3.06
N ASP A 64 9.77 11.39 3.75
CA ASP A 64 9.62 11.25 5.20
C ASP A 64 9.28 9.79 5.57
N ILE A 65 8.40 9.15 4.81
CA ILE A 65 8.06 7.74 5.01
C ILE A 65 9.27 6.84 4.68
N LYS A 66 10.02 7.11 3.61
CA LYS A 66 11.28 6.39 3.31
C LYS A 66 12.31 6.50 4.43
N ALA A 67 12.39 7.66 5.08
CA ALA A 67 13.28 7.85 6.22
C ALA A 67 12.81 7.08 7.47
N LYS A 68 11.51 6.84 7.63
CA LYS A 68 10.95 6.03 8.72
C LYS A 68 11.07 4.52 8.48
N PHE A 69 10.77 4.07 7.26
CA PHE A 69 10.72 2.66 6.85
C PHE A 69 12.06 2.24 6.20
N VAL A 70 13.15 2.39 6.94
CA VAL A 70 14.50 2.12 6.42
C VAL A 70 14.64 0.64 6.04
N GLY A 71 15.04 0.38 4.80
CA GLY A 71 15.19 -0.98 4.27
C GLY A 71 13.90 -1.63 3.78
N ILE A 72 12.76 -0.95 3.91
CA ILE A 72 11.47 -1.39 3.38
C ILE A 72 11.16 -0.59 2.11
N PRO A 73 10.82 -1.23 0.98
CA PRO A 73 10.43 -0.51 -0.24
C PRO A 73 9.19 0.35 -0.01
N VAL A 74 9.32 1.65 -0.30
CA VAL A 74 8.23 2.63 -0.27
C VAL A 74 7.95 3.13 -1.68
N GLY A 75 6.72 2.94 -2.15
CA GLY A 75 6.25 3.36 -3.47
C GLY A 75 5.01 4.24 -3.40
N VAL A 76 4.75 5.02 -4.45
CA VAL A 76 3.53 5.84 -4.58
C VAL A 76 2.62 5.21 -5.62
N ILE A 77 1.36 4.97 -5.25
CA ILE A 77 0.37 4.38 -6.15
C ILE A 77 0.09 5.35 -7.30
N ASN A 78 0.04 4.83 -8.53
CA ASN A 78 -0.35 5.62 -9.70
C ASN A 78 -1.74 6.23 -9.51
N MET A 79 -1.89 7.52 -9.79
CA MET A 79 -3.15 8.25 -9.58
C MET A 79 -4.31 7.66 -10.39
N THR A 80 -4.07 7.19 -11.61
CA THR A 80 -5.08 6.55 -12.45
C THR A 80 -5.52 5.22 -11.88
N ASP A 81 -4.59 4.37 -11.45
CA ASP A 81 -4.92 3.05 -10.90
C ASP A 81 -5.65 3.18 -9.54
N TYR A 82 -5.24 4.15 -8.72
CA TYR A 82 -5.94 4.50 -7.49
C TYR A 82 -7.35 5.04 -7.76
N GLY A 83 -7.49 6.01 -8.66
CA GLY A 83 -8.79 6.62 -9.00
C GLY A 83 -9.77 5.65 -9.66
N MET A 84 -9.26 4.69 -10.45
CA MET A 84 -10.05 3.64 -11.09
C MET A 84 -10.21 2.38 -10.22
N MET A 85 -9.68 2.36 -9.00
CA MET A 85 -9.77 1.23 -8.06
C MET A 85 -9.24 -0.10 -8.64
N LYS A 86 -8.14 -0.05 -9.41
CA LYS A 86 -7.52 -1.22 -10.03
C LYS A 86 -6.67 -2.01 -9.05
N GLY A 87 -7.33 -2.81 -8.21
CA GLY A 87 -6.65 -3.64 -7.20
C GLY A 87 -5.62 -4.60 -7.80
N ASP A 88 -5.85 -5.09 -9.02
CA ASP A 88 -4.91 -5.91 -9.77
C ASP A 88 -3.60 -5.18 -10.09
N LYS A 89 -3.70 -3.95 -10.62
CA LYS A 89 -2.53 -3.14 -10.97
C LYS A 89 -1.76 -2.67 -9.76
N VAL A 90 -2.46 -2.32 -8.68
CA VAL A 90 -1.79 -1.90 -7.44
C VAL A 90 -1.12 -3.10 -6.76
N LEU A 91 -1.70 -4.30 -6.84
CA LEU A 91 -1.06 -5.53 -6.37
C LEU A 91 0.18 -5.88 -7.21
N ASP A 92 0.08 -5.83 -8.54
CA ASP A 92 1.22 -6.03 -9.45
C ASP A 92 2.35 -5.06 -9.13
N PHE A 93 2.01 -3.79 -8.88
CA PHE A 93 2.98 -2.78 -8.51
C PHE A 93 3.68 -3.11 -7.20
N ALA A 94 2.95 -3.48 -6.14
CA ALA A 94 3.56 -3.92 -4.88
C ALA A 94 4.50 -5.11 -5.09
N LEU A 95 4.05 -6.15 -5.79
CA LEU A 95 4.85 -7.36 -6.03
C LEU A 95 6.09 -7.11 -6.89
N SER A 96 6.13 -6.05 -7.69
CA SER A 96 7.31 -5.67 -8.47
C SER A 96 8.44 -5.03 -7.66
N MET A 97 8.17 -4.70 -6.40
CA MET A 97 9.12 -4.02 -5.51
C MET A 97 9.92 -4.98 -4.60
N VAL A 98 9.70 -6.29 -4.74
CA VAL A 98 10.35 -7.37 -3.98
C VAL A 98 11.23 -8.25 -4.85
#